data_AF-A0A0U3AC19-F1
#
_entry.id   AF-A0A0U3AC19-F1
#
_cell.length_a   1.000
_cell.length_b   1.000
_cell.length_c   1.000
_cell.angle_alpha   90.00
_cell.angle_beta   90.00
_cell.angle_gamma   90.00
#
_symmetry.space_group_name_H-M   'P 1'
#
loop_
_entity.id
_entity.type
_entity.pdbx_description
1 polymer ?
#
loop_
_entity_poly.entity_id
_entity_poly.type
_entity_poly.pdbx_seq_one_letter_code
_entity_poly.pdbx_strand_id
1 'polypeptide(L)' 'MTQDQLWRLSDDRRTVRMRLPPLQLASLKRPVEIHFDFDADIVDQILQRLTELRLQMLPPPRLQ' A
#
# COMPACT_ATOMS: atom_id res chain seq x y z
N MET A 1 -11.74 -8.82 0.91
CA MET A 1 -11.18 -8.12 -0.27
C MET A 1 -9.98 -8.93 -0.72
N THR A 2 -9.94 -9.35 -1.98
CA THR A 2 -8.76 -10.02 -2.55
C THR A 2 -7.67 -8.98 -2.83
N GLN A 3 -6.41 -9.40 -2.89
CA GLN A 3 -5.26 -8.51 -3.08
C GLN A 3 -5.36 -7.72 -4.41
N ASP A 4 -5.91 -8.35 -5.46
CA ASP A 4 -6.20 -7.73 -6.77
C ASP A 4 -7.27 -6.63 -6.73
N GLN A 5 -8.06 -6.56 -5.66
CA GLN A 5 -9.08 -5.52 -5.47
C GLN A 5 -8.53 -4.29 -4.76
N LEU A 6 -7.43 -4.45 -4.01
CA LEU A 6 -6.74 -3.38 -3.30
C LEU A 6 -5.74 -2.66 -4.22
N TRP A 7 -5.14 -3.40 -5.15
CA TRP A 7 -4.11 -2.90 -6.05
C TRP A 7 -4.52 -3.12 -7.51
N ARG A 8 -4.44 -2.08 -8.34
CA ARG A 8 -4.71 -2.18 -9.77
C ARG A 8 -3.64 -1.44 -10.56
N LEU A 9 -3.10 -2.08 -11.59
CA LEU A 9 -2.30 -1.39 -12.60
C LEU A 9 -3.22 -0.52 -13.47
N SER A 10 -2.85 0.73 -13.67
CA SER A 10 -3.51 1.64 -14.61
C SER A 10 -3.50 1.09 -16.03
N ASP A 11 -4.46 1.53 -16.85
CA ASP A 11 -4.61 1.03 -18.21
C ASP A 11 -3.41 1.42 -19.11
N ASP A 12 -2.75 2.55 -18.82
CA ASP A 12 -1.52 2.99 -19.49
C ASP A 12 -0.24 2.33 -18.93
N ARG A 13 -0.38 1.52 -17.87
CA ARG A 13 0.67 0.80 -17.15
C ARG A 13 1.76 1.67 -16.54
N ARG A 14 1.52 2.97 -16.36
CA ARG A 14 2.52 3.89 -15.77
C ARG A 14 2.43 3.99 -14.27
N THR A 15 1.24 3.73 -13.72
CA THR A 15 0.99 3.84 -12.29
C THR A 15 0.27 2.62 -11.74
N VAL A 16 0.55 2.29 -10.48
CA VAL A 16 -0.24 1.36 -9.70
C VAL A 16 -1.13 2.16 -8.75
N ARG A 17 -2.44 1.88 -8.77
CA ARG A 17 -3.41 2.45 -7.85
C ARG A 17 -3.66 1.52 -6.68
N MET A 18 -3.46 2.02 -5.47
CA MET A 18 -3.99 1.42 -4.26
C MET A 18 -5.34 2.04 -3.93
N ARG A 19 -6.37 1.21 -3.76
CA ARG A 19 -7.69 1.61 -3.29
C ARG A 19 -7.90 1.14 -1.86
N LEU A 20 -8.05 2.07 -0.93
CA LEU A 20 -8.43 1.70 0.43
C LEU A 20 -9.91 1.31 0.50
N PRO A 21 -10.29 0.45 1.47
CA PRO A 21 -11.70 0.25 1.79
C PRO A 21 -12.36 1.60 2.09
N PRO A 22 -13.62 1.82 1.66
CA PRO A 22 -14.31 3.08 1.91
C PRO A 22 -14.35 3.40 3.41
N LEU A 23 -13.91 4.60 3.77
CA LEU A 23 -13.86 5.04 5.16
C LEU A 23 -15.14 5.80 5.52
N GLN A 24 -15.89 5.28 6.47
CA GLN A 24 -17.05 5.99 7.01
C GLN A 24 -16.61 6.96 8.11
N LEU A 25 -16.74 8.26 7.84
CA LEU A 25 -16.49 9.30 8.82
C LEU A 25 -17.81 9.72 9.46
N ALA A 26 -17.83 9.92 10.78
CA ALA A 26 -19.05 10.23 11.54
C ALA A 26 -19.75 11.50 11.03
N SER A 27 -18.99 12.46 10.50
CA SER A 27 -19.47 13.75 10.01
C SER A 27 -20.01 13.70 8.56
N LEU A 28 -19.81 12.59 7.84
CA LEU A 28 -20.12 12.50 6.41
C LEU A 28 -21.22 11.49 6.13
N LYS A 29 -22.20 11.90 5.30
CA LYS A 29 -23.33 11.04 4.92
C LYS A 29 -22.97 9.92 3.95
N ARG A 30 -21.80 9.98 3.31
CA ARG A 30 -21.30 8.95 2.39
C ARG A 30 -19.87 8.56 2.78
N PRO A 31 -19.49 7.28 2.60
CA PRO A 31 -18.11 6.85 2.78
C PRO A 31 -17.15 7.61 1.86
N VAL A 32 -15.95 7.87 2.36
CA VAL A 32 -14.86 8.47 1.60
C VAL A 32 -14.09 7.35 0.90
N GLU A 33 -13.92 7.47 -0.41
CA GLU A 33 -13.00 6.62 -1.16
C GLU A 33 -11.63 7.28 -1.23
N ILE A 34 -10.59 6.54 -0.84
CA ILE A 34 -9.20 7.01 -0.89
C ILE A 34 -8.45 6.14 -1.88
N HIS A 35 -7.80 6.81 -2.83
CA HIS A 35 -6.94 6.20 -3.83
C HIS A 35 -5.55 6.83 -3.76
N PHE A 36 -4.51 6.01 -3.84
CA PHE A 36 -3.14 6.45 -4.01
C PHE A 36 -2.61 5.93 -5.32
N ASP A 37 -2.02 6.80 -6.12
CA ASP A 37 -1.35 6.42 -7.36
C ASP A 37 0.15 6.53 -7.15
N PHE A 38 0.86 5.48 -7.54
CA PHE A 38 2.31 5.39 -7.44
C PHE A 38 2.87 5.14 -8.84
N ASP A 39 3.86 5.92 -9.24
CA ASP A 39 4.68 5.59 -10.40
C ASP A 39 5.73 4.53 -10.03
N ALA A 40 6.48 4.05 -11.03
CA ALA A 40 7.47 2.99 -10.84
C ALA A 40 8.57 3.39 -9.83
N ASP A 41 9.09 4.62 -9.91
CA ASP A 41 10.17 5.10 -9.06
C ASP A 41 9.75 5.16 -7.59
N ILE A 42 8.51 5.57 -7.31
CA ILE A 42 7.97 5.57 -5.95
C ILE A 42 7.72 4.14 -5.46
N VAL A 43 7.24 3.24 -6.32
CA VAL A 43 7.07 1.82 -5.96
C VAL A 43 8.41 1.21 -5.54
N ASP A 44 9.48 1.45 -6.28
CA ASP A 44 10.81 0.93 -5.96
C ASP A 44 11.32 1.46 -4.61
N GLN A 45 11.12 2.74 -4.33
CA GLN A 45 11.47 3.34 -3.03
C GLN A 45 10.66 2.74 -1.88
N ILE A 46 9.36 2.51 -2.08
CA ILE A 46 8.50 1.86 -1.07
C ILE A 46 8.99 0.43 -0.81
N LEU A 47 9.31 -0.34 -1.85
CA LEU A 47 9.81 -1.71 -1.71
C LEU A 47 11.14 -1.76 -0.94
N GLN A 48 12.07 -0.84 -1.25
CA GLN A 48 13.31 -0.70 -0.52
C GLN A 48 13.04 -0.40 0.97
N ARG A 49 12.19 0.60 1.25
CA ARG A 49 11.89 1.00 2.62
C ARG A 49 11.20 -0.11 3.41
N LEU A 50 10.25 -0.79 2.81
CA LEU A 50 9.55 -1.92 3.45
C LEU A 50 10.50 -3.08 3.72
N THR A 51 11.48 -3.32 2.85
CA THR A 51 12.53 -4.32 3.08
C THR A 51 13.36 -3.99 4.32
N GLU A 52 13.80 -2.75 4.46
CA GLU A 52 14.55 -2.28 5.63
C GLU A 52 13.75 -2.44 6.93
N LEU A 53 12.48 -2.00 6.92
CA LEU A 53 11.59 -2.11 8.08
C LEU A 53 11.30 -3.56 8.43
N ARG A 54 11.12 -4.43 7.43
CA ARG A 54 10.92 -5.87 7.65
C ARG A 54 12.08 -6.50 8.41
N LEU A 55 13.31 -6.10 8.12
CA LEU A 55 14.49 -6.62 8.86
C LEU A 55 14.45 -6.23 10.34
N GLN A 56 13.93 -5.05 10.67
CA GLN A 56 13.78 -4.59 12.06
C GLN A 56 12.63 -5.29 12.80
N MET A 57 11.66 -5.83 12.07
CA MET A 57 10.56 -6.61 12.65
C MET A 57 10.97 -8.05 12.99
N LEU A 58 12.12 -8.53 12.50
CA LEU A 58 12.62 -9.85 12.84
C LEU A 58 13.23 -9.83 14.25
N PRO A 59 12.91 -10.81 15.11
CA PRO A 59 13.53 -10.90 16.41
C PRO A 59 15.06 -11.02 16.25
N PRO A 60 15.86 -10.46 17.18
CA PRO A 60 17.30 -10.58 17.11
C PRO A 60 17.69 -12.07 17.07
N PRO A 61 18.72 -12.44 16.28
CA PRO A 61 19.16 -13.82 16.21
C PRO A 61 19.44 -14.33 17.63
N ARG A 62 18.77 -15.42 18.03
CA ARG A 62 19.07 -16.07 19.31
C ARG A 62 20.49 -16.61 19.20
N LEU A 63 21.43 -15.96 19.89
CA LEU A 63 22.76 -16.51 20.13
C LEU A 63 22.54 -17.83 20.89
N GLN A 64 22.77 -18.95 20.21
CA GLN A 64 22.94 -20.27 20.83
C GLN A 64 24.42 -20.47 21.11
#